data_AF-A0A2V8TVK3-F1
#
_entry.id   AF-A0A2V8TVK3-F1
#
_cell.length_a   1.000
_cell.length_b   1.000
_cell.length_c   1.000
_cell.angle_alpha   90.00
_cell.angle_beta   90.00
_cell.angle_gamma   90.00
#
_symmetry.space_group_name_H-M   'P 1'
#
loop_
_entity.id
_entity.type
_entity.pdbx_description
1 polymer ?
#
loop_
_entity_poly.entity_id
_entity_poly.type
_entity_poly.pdbx_seq_one_letter_code
_entity_poly.pdbx_strand_id
1 'polypeptide(L)'
;MLLKKGARLEVVYTGFVLEPWIADGDRVTLDGNRRPREGDLALCAVDGWGEIRRILGRAVSGGYITGLDPCPGIREVIASDGVLAVVAGRRGAGGALGRAVAAAFPFWSRWAALCYWFRKVREAPRFGGDAMASVQRKYKGQVESYTDMLSFPLGDDDLYALLVSTFPKGGSVLIAGSGAGGEAIHLARDGYRVTGFDFLQDMVRAAERNARAAACSVEFMVADMG
;
A
#
# COMPACT_ATOMS: atom_id res chain seq x y z
N MET A 1 -12.33 -10.30 -5.03
CA MET A 1 -10.99 -10.04 -5.60
C MET A 1 -11.11 -9.82 -7.12
N LEU A 2 -10.94 -8.58 -7.58
CA LEU A 2 -11.22 -8.14 -8.97
C LEU A 2 -10.50 -8.94 -10.08
N LEU A 3 -9.28 -9.44 -9.79
CA LEU A 3 -8.49 -10.29 -10.69
C LEU A 3 -9.09 -11.69 -10.95
N LYS A 4 -10.00 -12.20 -10.09
CA LYS A 4 -10.68 -13.48 -10.34
C LYS A 4 -11.80 -13.38 -11.39
N LYS A 5 -12.30 -12.16 -11.68
CA LYS A 5 -13.38 -11.92 -12.65
C LYS A 5 -12.89 -11.33 -13.98
N GLY A 6 -11.73 -10.68 -13.99
CA GLY A 6 -11.09 -10.13 -15.20
C GLY A 6 -9.67 -10.64 -15.33
N ALA A 7 -9.33 -11.22 -16.48
CA ALA A 7 -8.00 -11.74 -16.79
C ALA A 7 -6.89 -10.68 -16.67
N ARG A 8 -7.25 -9.39 -16.78
CA ARG A 8 -6.33 -8.27 -16.75
C ARG A 8 -6.84 -7.12 -15.91
N LEU A 9 -5.92 -6.47 -15.19
CA LEU A 9 -6.19 -5.30 -14.37
C LEU A 9 -5.09 -4.27 -14.58
N GLU A 10 -5.45 -3.01 -14.76
CA GLU A 10 -4.49 -1.90 -14.74
C GLU A 10 -4.38 -1.37 -13.31
N VAL A 11 -3.16 -1.21 -12.82
CA VAL A 11 -2.87 -0.61 -11.51
C VAL A 11 -1.84 0.49 -11.66
N VAL A 12 -1.88 1.47 -10.77
CA VAL A 12 -0.81 2.47 -10.63
C VAL A 12 0.18 1.95 -9.60
N TYR A 13 1.44 1.80 -9.99
CA TYR A 13 2.51 1.45 -9.06
C TYR A 13 2.95 2.69 -8.31
N THR A 14 3.07 2.58 -6.98
CA THR A 14 3.61 3.63 -6.12
C THR A 14 4.86 3.12 -5.43
N GLY A 15 5.96 3.87 -5.50
CA GLY A 15 7.25 3.52 -4.93
C GLY A 15 8.37 3.48 -5.97
N PHE A 16 9.57 3.14 -5.51
CA PHE A 16 10.80 3.20 -6.31
C PHE A 16 11.64 1.90 -6.20
N VAL A 17 11.06 0.87 -5.57
CA VAL A 17 11.73 -0.42 -5.32
C VAL A 17 11.93 -1.21 -6.62
N LEU A 18 11.15 -0.95 -7.66
CA LEU A 18 11.21 -1.69 -8.92
C LEU A 18 11.88 -0.90 -10.05
N GLU A 19 12.48 0.25 -9.75
CA GLU A 19 13.25 0.99 -10.75
C GLU A 19 14.50 0.21 -11.18
N PRO A 20 14.89 0.28 -12.47
CA PRO A 20 14.35 1.14 -13.53
C PRO A 20 13.17 0.52 -14.30
N TRP A 21 12.64 -0.62 -13.86
CA TRP A 21 11.67 -1.40 -14.63
C TRP A 21 10.25 -0.83 -14.54
N ILE A 22 9.88 -0.34 -13.35
CA ILE A 22 8.62 0.33 -13.06
C ILE A 22 8.94 1.54 -12.19
N ALA A 23 8.61 2.73 -12.67
CA ALA A 23 8.81 3.98 -11.96
C ALA A 23 7.61 4.35 -11.08
N ASP A 24 7.81 5.22 -10.10
CA ASP A 24 6.71 5.75 -9.29
C ASP A 24 5.66 6.43 -10.19
N GLY A 25 4.39 6.07 -9.99
CA GLY A 25 3.26 6.55 -10.81
C GLY A 25 3.07 5.82 -12.15
N ASP A 26 3.91 4.84 -12.49
CA ASP A 26 3.71 4.04 -13.70
C ASP A 26 2.40 3.25 -13.63
N ARG A 27 1.66 3.24 -14.73
CA ARG A 27 0.53 2.33 -14.93
C ARG A 27 1.03 1.00 -15.46
N VAL A 28 0.71 -0.09 -14.78
CA VAL A 28 1.11 -1.44 -15.16
C VAL A 28 -0.10 -2.35 -15.31
N THR A 29 -0.09 -3.13 -16.38
CA THR A 29 -1.11 -4.15 -16.63
C THR A 29 -0.70 -5.45 -15.94
N LEU A 30 -1.55 -5.95 -15.07
CA LEU A 30 -1.44 -7.24 -14.42
C LEU A 30 -2.26 -8.25 -15.22
N ASP A 31 -1.67 -9.40 -15.55
CA ASP A 31 -2.31 -10.51 -16.26
C ASP A 31 -2.40 -11.73 -15.34
N GLY A 32 -3.61 -12.03 -14.87
CA GLY A 32 -3.91 -13.15 -13.97
C GLY A 32 -3.96 -14.51 -14.67
N ASN A 33 -4.06 -14.54 -16.00
CA ASN A 33 -4.09 -15.79 -16.77
C ASN A 33 -2.70 -16.27 -17.16
N ARG A 34 -1.71 -15.37 -17.13
CA ARG A 34 -0.33 -15.69 -17.47
C ARG A 34 0.35 -16.40 -16.28
N ARG A 35 0.89 -17.59 -16.54
CA ARG A 35 1.72 -18.30 -15.56
C ARG A 35 3.05 -17.56 -15.33
N PRO A 36 3.48 -17.35 -14.07
CA PRO A 36 4.76 -16.73 -13.76
C PRO A 36 5.95 -17.56 -14.25
N ARG A 37 6.98 -16.88 -14.74
CA ARG A 37 8.25 -17.47 -15.16
C ARG A 37 9.40 -16.73 -14.50
N GLU A 38 10.56 -17.39 -14.44
CA GLU A 38 11.79 -16.74 -13.99
C GLU A 38 12.07 -15.46 -14.79
N GLY A 39 12.40 -14.38 -14.08
CA GLY A 39 12.62 -13.05 -14.63
C GLY A 39 11.38 -12.18 -14.73
N ASP A 40 10.18 -12.74 -14.53
CA ASP A 40 8.95 -11.95 -14.51
C ASP A 40 8.87 -11.07 -13.25
N LEU A 41 8.19 -9.93 -13.37
CA LEU A 41 7.64 -9.23 -12.20
C LEU A 41 6.19 -9.70 -12.01
N ALA A 42 5.81 -10.01 -10.78
CA ALA A 42 4.50 -10.54 -10.46
C ALA A 42 3.95 -9.91 -9.18
N LEU A 43 2.64 -9.67 -9.16
CA LEU A 43 1.92 -9.30 -7.95
C LEU A 43 1.76 -10.55 -7.08
N CYS A 44 2.32 -10.51 -5.88
CA CYS A 44 2.28 -11.57 -4.89
C CYS A 44 1.45 -11.13 -3.68
N ALA A 45 0.71 -12.07 -3.09
CA ALA A 45 0.11 -11.91 -1.77
C ALA A 45 1.18 -12.20 -0.70
N VAL A 46 1.52 -11.18 0.09
CA VAL A 46 2.52 -11.26 1.18
C VAL A 46 1.87 -10.64 2.40
N ASP A 47 1.68 -11.44 3.46
CA ASP A 47 1.04 -11.00 4.72
C ASP A 47 -0.29 -10.24 4.53
N GLY A 48 -1.11 -10.68 3.57
CA GLY A 48 -2.40 -10.05 3.25
C GLY A 48 -2.32 -8.84 2.30
N TRP A 49 -1.11 -8.39 1.94
CA TRP A 49 -0.88 -7.26 1.04
C TRP A 49 -0.47 -7.71 -0.36
N GLY A 50 -0.79 -6.89 -1.37
CA GLY A 50 -0.34 -7.08 -2.73
C GLY A 50 0.99 -6.37 -2.99
N GLU A 51 2.06 -7.13 -3.20
CA GLU A 51 3.39 -6.59 -3.49
C GLU A 51 3.92 -7.10 -4.84
N ILE A 52 4.44 -6.22 -5.69
CA ILE A 52 5.08 -6.64 -6.95
C ILE A 52 6.53 -7.06 -6.69
N ARG A 53 6.87 -8.30 -7.03
CA ARG A 53 8.17 -8.92 -6.77
C ARG A 53 8.72 -9.59 -8.02
N ARG A 54 10.04 -9.77 -8.08
CA ARG A 54 10.68 -10.52 -9.17
C ARG A 54 10.65 -12.02 -8.88
N ILE A 55 10.25 -12.81 -9.87
CA ILE A 55 10.36 -14.26 -9.84
C ILE A 55 11.80 -14.65 -10.17
N LEU A 56 12.48 -15.27 -9.22
CA LEU A 56 13.88 -15.71 -9.33
C LEU A 56 13.99 -17.19 -9.71
N GLY A 57 12.92 -17.96 -9.55
CA GLY A 57 12.90 -19.37 -9.89
C GLY A 57 11.74 -20.10 -9.21
N ARG A 58 11.74 -21.43 -9.32
CA ARG A 58 10.81 -22.31 -8.60
C ARG A 58 11.47 -22.89 -7.36
N ALA A 59 10.71 -22.94 -6.26
CA ALA A 59 11.12 -23.65 -5.06
C ALA A 59 10.84 -25.15 -5.22
N VAL A 60 11.66 -25.99 -4.58
CA VAL A 60 11.50 -27.45 -4.57
C VAL A 60 10.14 -27.86 -3.98
N SER A 61 9.63 -27.09 -3.02
CA SER A 61 8.34 -27.31 -2.35
C SER A 61 7.11 -26.98 -3.22
N GLY A 62 7.27 -26.52 -4.47
CA GLY A 62 6.15 -26.22 -5.36
C GLY A 62 5.66 -24.77 -5.37
N GLY A 63 6.45 -23.84 -4.83
CA GLY A 63 6.22 -22.38 -4.90
C GLY A 63 7.18 -21.64 -5.83
N TYR A 64 7.21 -20.31 -5.70
CA TYR A 64 8.13 -19.43 -6.42
C TYR A 64 9.10 -18.77 -5.45
N ILE A 65 10.38 -18.78 -5.79
CA ILE A 65 11.38 -17.97 -5.10
C ILE A 65 11.26 -16.56 -5.65
N THR A 66 10.99 -15.60 -4.78
CA THR A 66 10.82 -14.19 -5.15
C THR A 66 11.83 -13.30 -4.44
N GLY A 67 12.09 -12.13 -5.02
CA GLY A 67 12.93 -11.10 -4.40
C GLY A 67 12.51 -9.70 -4.80
N LEU A 68 12.91 -8.73 -3.99
CA LEU A 68 12.85 -7.32 -4.32
C LEU A 68 14.20 -6.90 -4.90
N ASP A 69 14.18 -6.24 -6.07
CA ASP A 69 15.39 -5.84 -6.79
C ASP A 69 16.43 -5.10 -5.91
N PRO A 70 16.08 -4.17 -5.01
CA PRO A 70 17.05 -3.47 -4.15
C PRO A 70 17.38 -4.23 -2.86
N CYS A 71 16.84 -5.43 -2.64
CA CYS A 71 17.05 -6.22 -1.42
C CYS A 71 17.63 -7.61 -1.73
N PRO A 72 18.93 -7.71 -2.12
CA PRO A 72 19.57 -8.96 -2.56
C PRO A 72 19.40 -10.15 -1.61
N GLY A 73 19.42 -9.86 -0.30
CA GLY A 73 19.42 -10.84 0.78
C GLY A 73 18.03 -11.29 1.21
N ILE A 74 16.97 -10.59 0.79
CA ILE A 74 15.59 -10.91 1.17
C ILE A 74 14.98 -11.73 0.03
N ARG A 75 14.93 -13.03 0.24
CA ARG A 75 14.26 -13.98 -0.65
C ARG A 75 13.16 -14.66 0.10
N GLU A 76 12.04 -14.84 -0.57
CA GLU A 76 10.87 -15.43 0.04
C GLU A 76 10.25 -16.44 -0.92
N VAL A 77 9.82 -17.56 -0.36
CA VAL A 77 9.10 -18.57 -1.12
C VAL A 77 7.61 -18.26 -1.02
N ILE A 78 7.03 -17.82 -2.12
CA ILE A 78 5.60 -17.56 -2.22
C ILE A 78 4.93 -18.83 -2.75
N ALA A 79 3.84 -19.26 -2.10
CA ALA A 79 3.04 -20.37 -2.57
C ALA A 79 2.52 -20.13 -4.00
N SER A 80 2.27 -21.19 -4.76
CA SER A 80 1.88 -21.04 -6.18
C SER A 80 0.59 -20.24 -6.37
N ASP A 81 -0.34 -20.34 -5.44
CA ASP A 81 -1.60 -19.58 -5.38
C ASP A 81 -1.44 -18.18 -4.78
N GLY A 82 -0.31 -17.92 -4.09
CA GLY A 82 0.08 -16.60 -3.61
C GLY A 82 0.62 -15.68 -4.72
N VAL A 83 0.93 -16.19 -5.91
CA VAL A 83 1.27 -15.35 -7.07
C VAL A 83 0.00 -15.05 -7.86
N LEU A 84 -0.48 -13.82 -7.72
CA LEU A 84 -1.83 -13.41 -8.14
C LEU A 84 -1.91 -13.04 -9.62
N ALA A 85 -0.89 -12.36 -10.15
CA ALA A 85 -0.85 -11.92 -11.54
C ALA A 85 0.57 -11.56 -11.98
N VAL A 86 0.85 -11.63 -13.28
CA VAL A 86 2.14 -11.25 -13.85
C VAL A 86 2.05 -9.88 -14.50
N VAL A 87 3.05 -9.02 -14.30
CA VAL A 87 3.16 -7.74 -15.01
C VAL A 87 3.36 -8.01 -16.50
N ALA A 88 2.47 -7.49 -17.34
CA ALA A 88 2.45 -7.70 -18.78
C ALA A 88 3.03 -6.50 -19.54
N GLY A 89 3.68 -6.77 -20.68
CA GLY A 89 4.09 -5.74 -21.64
C GLY A 89 5.23 -4.82 -21.21
N ARG A 90 5.77 -4.96 -19.99
CA ARG A 90 6.87 -4.12 -19.49
C ARG A 90 8.24 -4.73 -19.76
N ARG A 91 9.16 -3.92 -20.28
CA ARG A 91 10.54 -4.32 -20.56
C ARG A 91 11.25 -4.63 -19.24
N GLY A 92 11.87 -5.81 -19.14
CA GLY A 92 12.53 -6.26 -17.90
C GLY A 92 11.59 -6.93 -16.88
N ALA A 93 10.28 -6.94 -17.13
CA ALA A 93 9.28 -7.71 -16.39
C ALA A 93 9.00 -9.07 -17.07
N GLY A 94 10.07 -9.74 -17.53
CA GLY A 94 10.01 -11.02 -18.23
C GLY A 94 10.82 -11.10 -19.53
N GLY A 95 10.61 -12.18 -20.29
CA GLY A 95 11.32 -12.42 -21.55
C GLY A 95 12.82 -12.70 -21.36
N ALA A 96 13.62 -12.52 -22.41
CA ALA A 96 15.07 -12.76 -22.34
C ALA A 96 15.78 -11.79 -21.38
N LEU A 97 15.37 -10.52 -21.39
CA LEU A 97 15.94 -9.49 -20.52
C LEU A 97 15.60 -9.75 -19.03
N GLY A 98 14.35 -10.06 -18.72
CA GLY A 98 13.96 -10.40 -17.34
C GLY A 98 14.72 -11.62 -16.81
N ARG A 99 14.93 -12.65 -17.63
CA ARG A 99 15.75 -13.82 -17.25
C ARG A 99 17.21 -13.45 -17.01
N ALA A 100 17.80 -12.61 -17.87
CA ALA A 100 19.16 -12.14 -17.67
C ALA A 100 19.29 -11.34 -16.35
N VAL A 101 18.29 -10.51 -16.03
CA VAL A 101 18.24 -9.76 -14.77
C VAL A 101 18.08 -10.69 -13.57
N ALA A 102 17.23 -11.72 -13.65
CA ALA A 102 17.09 -12.74 -12.60
C ALA A 102 18.37 -13.56 -12.40
N ALA A 103 19.04 -13.98 -13.47
CA ALA A 103 20.30 -14.70 -13.40
C ALA A 103 21.42 -13.83 -12.80
N ALA A 104 21.46 -12.55 -13.19
CA ALA A 104 22.40 -11.56 -12.65
C ALA A 104 21.93 -10.95 -11.31
N PHE A 105 20.82 -11.41 -10.75
CA PHE A 105 20.17 -10.77 -9.60
C PHE A 105 21.12 -10.51 -8.43
N PRO A 106 22.02 -11.43 -8.01
CA PRO A 106 22.96 -11.15 -6.91
C PRO A 106 23.90 -9.97 -7.15
N PHE A 107 24.20 -9.65 -8.40
CA PHE A 107 25.06 -8.52 -8.78
C PHE A 107 24.24 -7.27 -9.07
N TRP A 108 23.18 -7.39 -9.88
CA TRP A 108 22.29 -6.30 -10.23
C TRP A 108 21.60 -5.68 -9.01
N SER A 109 21.14 -6.52 -8.08
CA SER A 109 20.46 -6.05 -6.87
C SER A 109 21.33 -5.20 -5.96
N ARG A 110 22.66 -5.36 -5.99
CA ARG A 110 23.59 -4.51 -5.23
C ARG A 110 23.66 -3.10 -5.81
N TRP A 111 23.65 -2.99 -7.14
CA TRP A 111 23.53 -1.70 -7.83
C TRP A 111 22.16 -1.07 -7.60
N ALA A 112 21.09 -1.83 -7.74
CA ALA A 112 19.73 -1.37 -7.44
C ALA A 112 19.61 -0.91 -5.98
N ALA A 113 20.20 -1.63 -5.02
CA ALA A 113 20.27 -1.25 -3.62
C ALA A 113 21.02 0.07 -3.41
N LEU A 114 22.17 0.27 -4.08
CA LEU A 114 22.93 1.51 -4.00
C LEU A 114 22.12 2.70 -4.54
N CYS A 115 21.49 2.54 -5.71
CA CYS A 115 20.61 3.56 -6.31
C CYS A 115 19.42 3.87 -5.40
N TYR A 116 18.77 2.82 -4.88
CA TYR A 116 17.66 2.92 -3.91
C TYR A 116 18.09 3.69 -2.66
N TRP A 117 19.24 3.36 -2.07
CA TRP A 117 19.77 4.04 -0.89
C TRP A 117 20.13 5.50 -1.18
N PHE A 118 20.81 5.77 -2.30
CA PHE A 118 21.16 7.13 -2.69
C PHE A 118 19.90 7.99 -2.87
N ARG A 119 18.89 7.45 -3.56
CA ARG A 119 17.62 8.12 -3.78
C ARG A 119 16.86 8.29 -2.47
N LYS A 120 16.81 7.27 -1.62
CA LYS A 120 16.22 7.34 -0.28
C LYS A 120 16.91 8.41 0.57
N VAL A 121 18.23 8.60 0.48
CA VAL A 121 18.95 9.67 1.19
C VAL A 121 18.66 11.04 0.59
N ARG A 122 18.55 11.15 -0.74
CA ARG A 122 18.23 12.41 -1.44
C ARG A 122 16.80 12.87 -1.20
N GLU A 123 15.86 11.92 -1.18
CA GLU A 123 14.42 12.13 -0.98
C GLU A 123 14.02 11.94 0.49
N ALA A 124 14.94 11.52 1.35
CA ALA A 124 14.72 11.53 2.79
C ALA A 124 14.38 12.98 3.17
N PRO A 125 13.25 13.18 3.87
CA PRO A 125 13.00 14.48 4.47
C PRO A 125 14.23 14.83 5.30
N ARG A 126 14.81 16.01 5.08
CA ARG A 126 15.77 16.55 6.05
C ARG A 126 14.98 16.73 7.33
N PHE A 127 15.21 15.86 8.31
CA PHE A 127 14.55 15.95 9.60
C PHE A 127 14.96 17.28 10.25
N GLY A 128 13.98 18.20 10.27
CA GLY A 128 14.07 19.64 10.53
C GLY A 128 12.71 20.27 10.18
N GLY A 129 12.55 21.59 10.30
CA GLY A 129 11.24 22.28 10.14
C GLY A 129 10.46 21.98 8.84
N ASP A 130 11.13 21.47 7.80
CA ASP A 130 10.56 21.08 6.51
C ASP A 130 10.00 19.64 6.44
N ALA A 131 10.20 18.81 7.46
CA ALA A 131 9.65 17.44 7.49
C ALA A 131 8.11 17.46 7.44
N MET A 132 7.49 18.42 8.13
CA MET A 132 6.04 18.65 8.12
C MET A 132 5.54 19.03 6.73
N ALA A 133 6.26 19.91 6.02
CA ALA A 133 5.91 20.35 4.67
C ALA A 133 6.05 19.22 3.62
N SER A 134 7.05 18.36 3.78
CA SER A 134 7.24 17.17 2.93
C SER A 134 6.10 16.16 3.09
N VAL A 135 5.74 15.87 4.34
CA VAL A 135 4.60 15.02 4.70
C VAL A 135 3.30 15.63 4.14
N GLN A 136 3.06 16.92 4.37
CA GLN A 136 1.92 17.66 3.82
C GLN A 136 1.80 17.52 2.30
N ARG A 137 2.91 17.69 1.55
CA ARG A 137 2.90 17.52 0.08
C ARG A 137 2.53 16.09 -0.35
N LYS A 138 3.05 15.08 0.34
CA LYS A 138 2.76 13.67 0.05
C LYS A 138 1.28 13.35 0.26
N TYR A 139 0.71 13.77 1.39
CA TYR A 139 -0.68 13.47 1.73
C TYR A 139 -1.70 14.33 0.98
N LYS A 140 -1.33 15.55 0.58
CA LYS A 140 -2.21 16.42 -0.23
C LYS A 140 -2.64 15.79 -1.56
N GLY A 141 -1.74 15.01 -2.20
CA GLY A 141 -2.06 14.27 -3.42
C GLY A 141 -2.89 12.99 -3.21
N GLN A 142 -3.10 12.57 -1.96
CA GLN A 142 -3.77 11.30 -1.61
C GLN A 142 -5.15 11.51 -0.98
N VAL A 143 -5.56 12.75 -0.70
CA VAL A 143 -6.84 13.09 -0.03
C VAL A 143 -8.05 12.49 -0.75
N GLU A 144 -8.08 12.53 -2.08
CA GLU A 144 -9.16 11.93 -2.88
C GLU A 144 -9.16 10.40 -2.73
N SER A 145 -8.00 9.75 -2.78
CA SER A 145 -7.88 8.31 -2.57
C SER A 145 -8.34 7.86 -1.18
N TYR A 146 -8.06 8.66 -0.13
CA TYR A 146 -8.55 8.39 1.23
C TYR A 146 -10.05 8.63 1.39
N THR A 147 -10.61 9.56 0.61
CA THR A 147 -12.05 9.83 0.56
C THR A 147 -12.81 8.69 -0.10
N ASP A 148 -12.24 8.09 -1.14
CA ASP A 148 -12.84 6.92 -1.80
C ASP A 148 -12.67 5.64 -0.97
N MET A 149 -11.66 5.59 -0.08
CA MET A 149 -11.40 4.49 0.85
C MET A 149 -12.22 4.59 2.15
N LEU A 150 -13.43 5.15 2.11
CA LEU A 150 -14.38 5.20 3.23
C LEU A 150 -14.83 3.82 3.76
N SER A 151 -14.28 2.74 3.21
CA SER A 151 -14.43 1.38 3.70
C SER A 151 -13.17 0.98 4.47
N PHE A 152 -13.03 1.46 5.72
CA PHE A 152 -12.16 0.77 6.67
C PHE A 152 -12.93 -0.46 7.16
N PRO A 153 -12.42 -1.68 6.96
CA PRO A 153 -13.14 -2.90 7.31
C PRO A 153 -13.01 -3.16 8.81
N LEU A 154 -13.55 -2.28 9.67
CA LEU A 154 -13.82 -2.64 11.07
C LEU A 154 -14.88 -3.75 11.17
N GLY A 155 -15.59 -4.05 10.07
CA GLY A 155 -16.68 -5.02 10.03
C GLY A 155 -16.27 -6.50 10.17
N ASP A 156 -15.00 -6.86 9.98
CA ASP A 156 -14.50 -8.25 10.05
C ASP A 156 -13.38 -8.47 11.09
N ASP A 157 -13.05 -7.47 11.92
CA ASP A 157 -11.88 -7.51 12.81
C ASP A 157 -12.22 -7.84 14.28
N ASP A 158 -11.46 -8.78 14.84
CA ASP A 158 -11.42 -9.10 16.28
C ASP A 158 -11.23 -7.85 17.16
N LEU A 159 -10.60 -6.80 16.63
CA LEU A 159 -10.40 -5.52 17.30
C LEU A 159 -11.71 -4.76 17.53
N TYR A 160 -12.63 -4.76 16.56
CA TYR A 160 -13.92 -4.12 16.72
C TYR A 160 -14.80 -4.90 17.72
N ALA A 161 -14.76 -6.24 17.66
CA ALA A 161 -15.43 -7.08 18.65
C ALA A 161 -14.89 -6.85 20.07
N LEU A 162 -13.57 -6.67 20.22
CA LEU A 162 -12.95 -6.30 21.49
C LEU A 162 -13.39 -4.90 21.95
N LEU A 163 -13.45 -3.93 21.04
CA LEU A 163 -13.87 -2.56 21.37
C LEU A 163 -15.32 -2.54 21.87
N VAL A 164 -16.24 -3.20 21.17
CA VAL A 164 -17.67 -3.26 21.55
C VAL A 164 -17.89 -4.05 22.83
N SER A 165 -17.11 -5.11 23.08
CA SER A 165 -17.22 -5.88 24.34
C SER A 165 -16.61 -5.18 25.54
N THR A 166 -15.60 -4.33 25.33
CA THR A 166 -14.89 -3.62 26.41
C THR A 166 -15.51 -2.27 26.72
N PHE A 167 -15.96 -1.53 25.69
CA PHE A 167 -16.45 -0.17 25.83
C PHE A 167 -17.94 -0.06 25.47
N PRO A 168 -18.79 0.40 26.39
CA PRO A 168 -20.22 0.52 26.13
C PRO A 168 -20.50 1.51 25.00
N LYS A 169 -21.50 1.18 24.17
CA LYS A 169 -22.06 2.12 23.18
C LYS A 169 -22.52 3.41 23.87
N GLY A 170 -22.38 4.54 23.18
CA GLY A 170 -22.60 5.85 23.78
C GLY A 170 -21.41 6.40 24.57
N GLY A 171 -20.29 5.67 24.63
CA GLY A 171 -19.01 6.17 25.12
C GLY A 171 -18.42 7.25 24.21
N SER A 172 -17.47 8.02 24.74
CA SER A 172 -16.72 9.01 23.96
C SER A 172 -15.42 8.39 23.43
N VAL A 173 -15.09 8.60 22.16
CA VAL A 173 -13.89 8.08 21.49
C VAL A 173 -13.12 9.22 20.86
N LEU A 174 -11.80 9.25 21.09
CA LEU A 174 -10.87 10.16 20.43
C LEU A 174 -10.06 9.40 19.39
N ILE A 175 -10.06 9.86 18.13
CA ILE A 175 -9.26 9.27 17.05
C ILE A 175 -8.15 10.25 16.67
N ALA A 176 -6.92 9.88 17.01
CA ALA A 176 -5.73 10.62 16.66
C ALA A 176 -5.28 10.27 15.23
N GLY A 177 -5.02 11.28 14.41
CA GLY A 177 -4.70 11.08 12.99
C GLY A 177 -5.89 10.53 12.21
N SER A 178 -7.06 11.15 12.35
CA SER A 178 -8.33 10.63 11.81
C SER A 178 -8.40 10.58 10.28
N GLY A 179 -7.43 11.16 9.56
CA GLY A 179 -7.40 11.19 8.11
C GLY A 179 -8.70 11.77 7.53
N ALA A 180 -9.27 11.10 6.51
CA ALA A 180 -10.55 11.46 5.90
C ALA A 180 -11.79 10.94 6.67
N GLY A 181 -11.63 10.52 7.92
CA GLY A 181 -12.74 10.28 8.86
C GLY A 181 -13.41 8.90 8.78
N GLY A 182 -12.85 7.92 8.06
CA GLY A 182 -13.49 6.60 7.87
C GLY A 182 -13.86 5.88 9.16
N GLU A 183 -12.88 5.68 10.06
CA GLU A 183 -13.10 5.04 11.37
C GLU A 183 -14.03 5.87 12.26
N ALA A 184 -13.88 7.19 12.23
CA ALA A 184 -14.68 8.10 13.04
C ALA A 184 -16.17 8.05 12.68
N ILE A 185 -16.46 8.00 11.38
CA ILE A 185 -17.82 7.86 10.85
C ILE A 185 -18.38 6.49 11.20
N HIS A 186 -17.58 5.42 11.09
CA HIS A 186 -18.01 4.07 11.44
C HIS A 186 -18.45 3.98 12.91
N LEU A 187 -17.59 4.41 13.84
CA LEU A 187 -17.90 4.39 15.27
C LEU A 187 -19.07 5.33 15.64
N ALA A 188 -19.20 6.47 14.97
CA ALA A 188 -20.35 7.35 15.17
C ALA A 188 -21.68 6.71 14.75
N ARG A 189 -21.70 5.93 13.65
CA ARG A 189 -22.89 5.15 13.24
C ARG A 189 -23.27 4.10 14.28
N ASP A 190 -22.29 3.56 14.98
CA ASP A 190 -22.51 2.57 16.03
C ASP A 190 -22.92 3.17 17.38
N GLY A 191 -23.09 4.49 17.43
CA GLY A 191 -23.62 5.23 18.57
C GLY A 191 -22.56 5.76 19.53
N TYR A 192 -21.28 5.76 19.16
CA TYR A 192 -20.24 6.43 19.95
C TYR A 192 -20.24 7.94 19.69
N ARG A 193 -19.86 8.73 20.71
CA ARG A 193 -19.54 10.16 20.53
C ARG A 193 -18.09 10.29 20.11
N VAL A 194 -17.84 10.64 18.86
CA VAL A 194 -16.50 10.61 18.29
C VAL A 194 -15.95 12.02 18.08
N THR A 195 -14.73 12.24 18.56
CA THR A 195 -13.90 13.37 18.20
C THR A 195 -12.68 12.84 17.42
N GLY A 196 -12.43 13.36 16.23
CA GLY A 196 -11.25 13.04 15.42
C GLY A 196 -10.35 14.26 15.28
N PHE A 197 -9.05 14.08 15.26
CA PHE A 197 -8.15 15.15 14.86
C PHE A 197 -7.09 14.70 13.88
N ASP A 198 -6.69 15.61 13.02
CA ASP A 198 -5.60 15.42 12.08
C ASP A 198 -4.79 16.71 11.95
N PHE A 199 -3.49 16.60 11.71
CA PHE A 199 -2.63 17.76 11.54
C PHE A 199 -2.86 18.45 10.19
N LEU A 200 -3.43 17.74 9.20
CA LEU A 200 -3.73 18.27 7.87
C LEU A 200 -5.12 18.87 7.82
N GLN A 201 -5.19 20.18 7.61
CA GLN A 201 -6.47 20.87 7.39
C GLN A 201 -7.28 20.27 6.23
N ASP A 202 -6.63 19.86 5.15
CA ASP A 202 -7.31 19.24 3.99
C ASP A 202 -7.93 17.87 4.34
N MET A 203 -7.29 17.09 5.25
CA MET A 203 -7.85 15.83 5.75
C MET A 203 -9.05 16.09 6.65
N VAL A 204 -8.95 17.05 7.59
CA VAL A 204 -10.08 17.45 8.44
C VAL A 204 -11.27 17.91 7.59
N ARG A 205 -11.05 18.73 6.56
CA ARG A 205 -12.10 19.14 5.63
C ARG A 205 -12.71 17.96 4.86
N ALA A 206 -11.90 16.97 4.47
CA ALA A 206 -12.40 15.76 3.83
C ALA A 206 -13.24 14.94 4.81
N ALA A 207 -12.77 14.75 6.04
CA ALA A 207 -13.48 14.04 7.10
C ALA A 207 -14.82 14.67 7.42
N GLU A 208 -14.89 15.99 7.54
CA GLU A 208 -16.15 16.71 7.73
C GLU A 208 -17.12 16.53 6.56
N ARG A 209 -16.64 16.63 5.30
CA ARG A 209 -17.47 16.39 4.11
C ARG A 209 -18.03 14.96 4.13
N ASN A 210 -17.20 13.99 4.45
CA ASN A 210 -17.58 12.59 4.51
C ASN A 210 -18.58 12.31 5.62
N ALA A 211 -18.39 12.89 6.81
CA ALA A 211 -19.34 12.75 7.93
C ALA A 211 -20.69 13.40 7.60
N ARG A 212 -20.69 14.57 6.95
CA ARG A 212 -21.93 15.20 6.45
C ARG A 212 -22.63 14.33 5.41
N ALA A 213 -21.89 13.80 4.43
CA ALA A 213 -22.45 12.89 3.42
C ALA A 213 -22.98 11.59 4.03
N ALA A 214 -22.36 11.12 5.11
CA ALA A 214 -22.75 9.94 5.88
C ALA A 214 -23.86 10.20 6.90
N ALA A 215 -24.35 11.45 7.03
CA ALA A 215 -25.30 11.89 8.05
C ALA A 215 -24.88 11.54 9.49
N CYS A 216 -23.58 11.61 9.78
CA CYS A 216 -22.99 11.28 11.08
C CYS A 216 -22.54 12.54 11.82
N SER A 217 -22.78 12.57 13.13
CA SER A 217 -22.32 13.66 14.00
C SER A 217 -20.96 13.31 14.59
N VAL A 218 -19.90 13.83 13.97
CA VAL A 218 -18.51 13.68 14.43
C VAL A 218 -17.89 15.06 14.57
N GLU A 219 -17.19 15.30 15.66
CA GLU A 219 -16.39 16.51 15.84
C GLU A 219 -15.00 16.27 15.22
N PHE A 220 -14.58 17.13 14.29
CA PHE A 220 -13.22 17.10 13.77
C PHE A 220 -12.48 18.39 14.08
N MET A 221 -11.20 18.28 14.41
CA MET A 221 -10.34 19.43 14.66
C MET A 221 -8.95 19.27 14.04
N VAL A 222 -8.33 20.40 13.72
CA VAL A 222 -6.93 20.43 13.32
C VAL A 222 -6.09 20.50 14.59
N ALA A 223 -5.30 19.47 14.87
CA ALA A 223 -4.42 19.42 16.03
C ALA A 223 -3.16 18.60 15.74
N ASP A 224 -2.09 18.88 16.49
CA ASP A 224 -0.84 18.14 16.49
C ASP A 224 -0.66 17.44 17.86
N MET A 225 0.02 16.30 17.88
CA MET A 225 0.31 15.54 19.11
C MET A 225 1.65 15.93 19.75
N GLY A 226 2.29 16.98 19.24
CA GLY A 226 3.58 17.51 19.71
C GLY A 226 3.57 18.13 21.09
#